data_AF-A0A126Z6H9-F1
#
_entry.id   AF-A0A126Z6H9-F1
#
_cell.length_a   1.000
_cell.length_b   1.000
_cell.length_c   1.000
_cell.angle_alpha   90.00
_cell.angle_beta   90.00
_cell.angle_gamma   90.00
#
_symmetry.space_group_name_H-M   'P 1'
#
loop_
_entity.id
_entity.type
_entity.pdbx_description
1 polymer ?
#
loop_
_entity_poly.entity_id
_entity_poly.type
_entity_poly.pdbx_seq_one_letter_code
_entity_poly.pdbx_strand_id
1 'polypeptide(L)'
;MVGAAIAAALWVATRLSNVVIPLMIGIVVSALLVPFSNWLQRHGWPKWVAVIASLVAVLAGIAVLVFLVLWRVQASLPRLQHRAVAVVEQLQHFAKHSTLQLPTLDVDTVGSTVRSFIEGHAAQLEAGFAVAGGGLVDFGEGLFIVIFVTIFTLTGGRRMWQWVVTLFPRKAQPRLSVAGEAGWQTLTHFIRIQIVIAATDAAGIGLGAFILGLPLAAPIGVIVFIGAFIPVVGAFAAGALAVLIALLFKGWVAALVMLGIVILVQQLEGGSFTRS
;
A
#
# COMPACT_ATOMS: atom_id res chain seq x y z
N MET A 1 -15.39 16.02 -39.55
CA MET A 1 -14.63 16.81 -38.54
C MET A 1 -14.83 16.28 -37.12
N VAL A 2 -16.06 16.01 -36.66
CA VAL A 2 -16.33 15.50 -35.31
C VAL A 2 -15.68 14.12 -35.03
N GLY A 3 -15.75 13.17 -35.97
CA GLY A 3 -15.11 11.85 -35.81
C GLY A 3 -13.57 11.91 -35.71
N ALA A 4 -12.92 12.81 -36.43
CA ALA A 4 -11.48 13.02 -36.33
C ALA A 4 -11.09 13.68 -35.00
N ALA A 5 -11.92 14.59 -34.48
CA ALA A 5 -11.71 15.20 -33.16
C ALA A 5 -11.89 14.17 -32.02
N ILE A 6 -12.87 13.26 -32.13
CA ILE A 6 -13.08 12.19 -31.14
C ILE A 6 -11.94 11.16 -31.21
N ALA A 7 -11.51 10.77 -32.41
CA ALA A 7 -10.37 9.86 -32.58
C ALA A 7 -9.06 10.49 -32.08
N ALA A 8 -8.84 11.78 -32.35
CA ALA A 8 -7.70 12.51 -31.81
C ALA A 8 -7.78 12.65 -30.27
N ALA A 9 -8.97 12.91 -29.72
CA ALA A 9 -9.18 12.97 -28.28
C ALA A 9 -8.94 11.61 -27.60
N LEU A 10 -9.40 10.51 -28.20
CA LEU A 10 -9.16 9.14 -27.71
C LEU A 10 -7.69 8.74 -27.83
N TRP A 11 -7.03 9.09 -28.93
CA TRP A 11 -5.60 8.81 -29.14
C TRP A 11 -4.72 9.64 -28.19
N VAL A 12 -5.07 10.90 -27.96
CA VAL A 12 -4.44 11.74 -26.94
C VAL A 12 -4.74 11.20 -25.54
N ALA A 13 -5.96 10.72 -25.26
CA ALA A 13 -6.32 10.16 -23.96
C ALA A 13 -5.55 8.86 -23.63
N THR A 14 -5.37 7.95 -24.60
CA THR A 14 -4.58 6.73 -24.39
C THR A 14 -3.11 7.02 -24.19
N ARG A 15 -2.54 7.98 -24.92
CA ARG A 15 -1.14 8.40 -24.73
C ARG A 15 -0.93 9.20 -23.45
N LEU A 16 -1.93 9.99 -23.05
CA LEU A 16 -1.94 10.72 -21.78
C LEU A 16 -2.05 9.77 -20.59
N SER A 17 -2.78 8.65 -20.67
CA SER A 17 -2.93 7.71 -19.55
C SER A 17 -1.57 7.25 -18.98
N ASN A 18 -0.61 6.95 -19.86
CA ASN A 18 0.76 6.55 -19.49
C ASN A 18 1.52 7.64 -18.72
N VAL A 19 1.13 8.91 -18.85
CA VAL A 19 1.75 10.05 -18.15
C VAL A 19 0.91 10.50 -16.95
N VAL A 20 -0.41 10.46 -17.08
CA VAL A 20 -1.37 10.92 -16.07
C VAL A 20 -1.32 10.04 -14.84
N ILE A 21 -1.23 8.71 -14.98
CA ILE A 21 -1.16 7.80 -13.83
C ILE A 21 0.12 8.09 -13.00
N PRO A 22 1.34 8.08 -13.58
CA PRO A 22 2.55 8.47 -12.85
C PRO A 22 2.50 9.89 -12.27
N LEU A 23 1.90 10.83 -12.98
CA LEU A 23 1.76 12.21 -12.52
C LEU A 23 0.84 12.30 -11.30
N MET A 24 -0.29 11.59 -11.30
CA MET A 24 -1.19 11.49 -10.15
C MET A 24 -0.49 10.83 -8.96
N ILE A 25 0.24 9.74 -9.19
CA ILE A 25 1.04 9.08 -8.15
C ILE A 25 2.08 10.05 -7.58
N GLY A 26 2.81 10.78 -8.43
CA GLY A 26 3.79 11.79 -8.00
C GLY A 26 3.16 12.91 -7.16
N ILE A 27 1.96 13.36 -7.51
CA ILE A 27 1.21 14.34 -6.71
C ILE A 27 0.85 13.77 -5.32
N VAL A 28 0.32 12.55 -5.27
CA VAL A 28 -0.03 11.88 -3.99
C VAL A 28 1.21 11.65 -3.13
N VAL A 29 2.29 11.14 -3.72
CA VAL A 29 3.59 10.93 -3.06
C VAL A 29 4.14 12.26 -2.56
N SER A 30 4.05 13.33 -3.35
CA SER A 30 4.47 14.65 -2.91
C SER A 30 3.67 15.15 -1.72
N ALA A 31 2.34 14.97 -1.70
CA ALA A 31 1.49 15.34 -0.57
C ALA A 31 1.85 14.56 0.71
N LEU A 32 2.24 13.28 0.58
CA LEU A 32 2.77 12.45 1.67
C LEU A 32 4.11 12.96 2.21
N LEU A 33 4.97 13.46 1.33
CA LEU A 33 6.30 13.96 1.65
C LEU A 33 6.31 15.38 2.23
N VAL A 34 5.30 16.19 1.95
CA VAL A 34 5.17 17.57 2.47
C VAL A 34 5.36 17.68 3.99
N PRO A 35 4.66 16.91 4.85
CA PRO A 35 4.84 17.02 6.30
C PRO A 35 6.28 16.70 6.72
N PHE A 36 6.91 15.69 6.11
CA PHE A 36 8.28 15.30 6.40
C PHE A 36 9.29 16.35 5.91
N SER A 37 9.17 16.82 4.67
CA SER A 37 10.02 17.88 4.11
C SER A 37 9.91 19.19 4.89
N ASN A 38 8.69 19.57 5.31
CA ASN A 38 8.48 20.75 6.16
C ASN A 38 9.10 20.58 7.55
N TRP A 39 9.07 19.38 8.11
CA TRP A 39 9.74 19.08 9.38
C TRP A 39 11.25 19.25 9.24
N LEU A 40 11.88 18.75 8.17
CA LEU A 40 13.32 18.94 7.90
C LEU A 40 13.68 20.43 7.73
N GLN A 41 12.89 21.16 6.94
CA GLN A 41 13.12 22.60 6.72
C GLN A 41 13.01 23.40 8.03
N ARG A 42 12.10 23.03 8.92
CA ARG A 42 12.00 23.64 10.27
C ARG A 42 13.22 23.34 11.15
N HIS A 43 13.94 22.26 10.91
CA HIS A 43 15.19 21.91 11.60
C HIS A 43 16.44 22.50 10.92
N GLY A 44 16.27 23.52 10.06
CA GLY A 44 17.37 24.26 9.46
C GLY A 44 17.93 23.68 8.17
N TRP A 45 17.31 22.63 7.60
CA TRP A 45 17.76 22.07 6.33
C TRP A 45 17.39 23.00 5.16
N PRO A 46 18.32 23.30 4.24
CA PRO A 46 18.00 24.08 3.05
C PRO A 46 17.02 23.30 2.16
N LYS A 47 16.13 24.03 1.50
CA LYS A 47 14.97 23.46 0.78
C LYS A 47 15.30 22.28 -0.12
N TRP A 48 16.34 22.39 -0.96
CA TRP A 48 16.75 21.32 -1.88
C TRP A 48 17.18 20.04 -1.16
N VAL A 49 17.91 20.17 -0.04
CA VAL A 49 18.36 19.01 0.74
C VAL A 49 17.17 18.36 1.45
N ALA A 50 16.23 19.15 1.97
CA ALA A 50 15.00 18.60 2.55
C ALA A 50 14.17 17.81 1.54
N VAL A 51 14.08 18.28 0.28
CA VAL A 51 13.38 17.55 -0.80
C VAL A 51 14.08 16.24 -1.11
N ILE A 52 15.39 16.25 -1.38
CA ILE A 52 16.15 15.04 -1.71
C ILE A 52 16.10 14.04 -0.54
N ALA A 53 16.34 14.51 0.69
CA ALA A 53 16.28 13.67 1.88
C ALA A 53 14.88 13.06 2.09
N SER A 54 13.81 13.82 1.80
CA SER A 54 12.45 13.29 1.87
C SER A 54 12.21 12.17 0.86
N LEU A 55 12.67 12.34 -0.38
CA LEU A 55 12.56 11.35 -1.44
C LEU A 55 13.35 10.07 -1.10
N VAL A 56 14.58 10.23 -0.64
CA VAL A 56 15.42 9.12 -0.18
C VAL A 56 14.79 8.42 1.03
N ALA A 57 14.23 9.17 1.98
CA ALA A 57 13.59 8.59 3.17
C ALA A 57 12.38 7.74 2.83
N VAL A 58 11.52 8.15 1.88
CA VAL A 58 10.38 7.33 1.45
C VAL A 58 10.83 6.09 0.69
N LEU A 59 11.78 6.23 -0.25
CA LEU A 59 12.32 5.07 -0.98
C LEU A 59 13.00 4.07 -0.03
N ALA A 60 13.81 4.57 0.90
CA ALA A 60 14.44 3.75 1.94
C ALA A 60 13.39 3.12 2.86
N GLY A 61 12.36 3.85 3.26
CA GLY A 61 11.26 3.35 4.07
C GLY A 61 10.54 2.18 3.40
N ILE A 62 10.16 2.33 2.13
CA ILE A 62 9.54 1.27 1.33
C ILE A 62 10.50 0.07 1.21
N ALA A 63 11.76 0.31 0.87
CA ALA A 63 12.76 -0.74 0.73
C ALA A 63 12.95 -1.52 2.05
N VAL A 64 13.02 -0.84 3.18
CA VAL A 64 13.15 -1.44 4.52
C VAL A 64 11.90 -2.24 4.87
N LEU A 65 10.70 -1.73 4.59
CA LEU A 65 9.44 -2.44 4.84
C LEU A 65 9.36 -3.72 4.01
N VAL A 66 9.65 -3.65 2.72
CA VAL A 66 9.66 -4.81 1.81
C VAL A 66 10.73 -5.81 2.25
N PHE A 67 11.94 -5.34 2.56
CA PHE A 67 13.02 -6.18 3.05
C PHE A 67 12.65 -6.89 4.36
N LEU A 68 12.06 -6.18 5.33
CA LEU A 68 11.60 -6.77 6.59
C LEU A 68 10.55 -7.86 6.37
N VAL A 69 9.59 -7.62 5.48
CA VAL A 69 8.56 -8.60 5.12
C VAL A 69 9.22 -9.83 4.47
N LEU A 70 10.05 -9.64 3.44
CA LEU A 70 10.73 -10.74 2.75
C LEU A 70 11.61 -11.55 3.69
N TRP A 71 12.43 -10.89 4.52
CA TRP A 71 13.30 -11.53 5.49
C TRP A 71 12.52 -12.36 6.52
N ARG A 72 11.45 -11.79 7.09
CA ARG A 72 10.61 -12.48 8.07
C ARG A 72 9.80 -13.62 7.46
N VAL A 73 9.32 -13.44 6.24
CA VAL A 73 8.62 -14.49 5.49
C VAL A 73 9.58 -15.62 5.18
N GLN A 74 10.77 -15.35 4.64
CA GLN A 74 11.79 -16.37 4.35
C GLN A 74 12.20 -17.15 5.60
N ALA A 75 12.43 -16.47 6.73
CA ALA A 75 12.72 -17.12 7.99
C ALA A 75 11.56 -17.97 8.56
N SER A 76 10.33 -17.69 8.10
CA SER A 76 9.11 -18.39 8.55
C SER A 76 8.58 -19.40 7.53
N LEU A 77 9.10 -19.43 6.30
CA LEU A 77 8.63 -20.27 5.18
C LEU A 77 8.61 -21.78 5.53
N PRO A 78 9.67 -22.37 6.12
CA PRO A 78 9.64 -23.79 6.49
C PRO A 78 8.55 -24.09 7.54
N ARG A 79 8.31 -23.15 8.46
CA ARG A 79 7.30 -23.29 9.53
C ARG A 79 5.88 -23.06 9.02
N LEU A 80 5.70 -22.18 8.02
CA LEU A 80 4.44 -21.92 7.32
C LEU A 80 3.99 -23.18 6.56
N GLN A 81 4.90 -23.82 5.82
CA GLN A 81 4.59 -25.02 5.05
C GLN A 81 4.19 -26.20 5.96
N HIS A 82 4.98 -26.49 7.01
CA HIS A 82 4.65 -27.57 7.94
C HIS A 82 3.33 -27.34 8.71
N ARG A 83 3.00 -26.10 9.08
CA ARG A 83 1.73 -25.80 9.76
C ARG A 83 0.53 -25.75 8.82
N ALA A 84 0.69 -25.31 7.59
CA ALA A 84 -0.38 -25.37 6.60
C ALA A 84 -0.82 -26.82 6.36
N VAL A 85 0.13 -27.74 6.20
CA VAL A 85 -0.15 -29.17 6.08
C VAL A 85 -0.81 -29.71 7.35
N ALA A 86 -0.26 -29.42 8.54
CA ALA A 86 -0.83 -29.91 9.80
C ALA A 86 -2.25 -29.37 10.11
N VAL A 87 -2.58 -28.14 9.71
CA VAL A 87 -3.92 -27.56 9.89
C VAL A 87 -4.92 -28.20 8.92
N VAL A 88 -4.51 -28.49 7.68
CA VAL A 88 -5.36 -29.24 6.74
C VAL A 88 -5.60 -30.66 7.26
N GLU A 89 -4.57 -31.34 7.79
CA GLU A 89 -4.70 -32.66 8.41
C GLU A 89 -5.64 -32.63 9.63
N GLN A 90 -5.55 -31.61 10.49
CA GLN A 90 -6.45 -31.46 11.64
C GLN A 90 -7.89 -31.16 11.22
N LEU A 91 -8.10 -30.30 10.21
CA LEU A 91 -9.43 -30.02 9.67
C LEU A 91 -10.03 -31.26 9.01
N GLN A 92 -9.22 -32.08 8.31
CA GLN A 92 -9.65 -33.36 7.78
C GLN A 92 -9.96 -34.38 8.88
N HIS A 93 -9.17 -34.43 9.94
CA HIS A 93 -9.42 -35.33 11.07
C HIS A 93 -10.71 -34.93 11.80
N PHE A 94 -10.95 -33.63 11.98
CA PHE A 94 -12.18 -33.10 12.56
C PHE A 94 -13.39 -33.31 11.63
N ALA A 95 -13.22 -33.13 10.32
CA ALA A 95 -14.25 -33.41 9.31
C ALA A 95 -14.61 -34.91 9.24
N LYS A 96 -13.62 -35.81 9.35
CA LYS A 96 -13.82 -37.26 9.41
C LYS A 96 -14.54 -37.73 10.68
N HIS A 97 -14.44 -36.98 11.79
CA HIS A 97 -15.12 -37.28 13.05
C HIS A 97 -16.43 -36.51 13.25
N SER A 98 -16.81 -35.64 12.31
CA SER A 98 -18.10 -34.96 12.30
C SER A 98 -19.04 -35.63 11.29
N THR A 99 -20.33 -35.73 11.61
CA THR A 99 -21.38 -36.32 10.76
C THR A 99 -21.60 -35.60 9.41
N LEU A 100 -20.91 -34.47 9.17
CA LEU A 100 -20.96 -33.72 7.92
C LEU A 100 -19.87 -34.22 6.96
N GLN A 101 -20.29 -35.01 5.97
CA GLN A 101 -19.48 -35.45 4.83
C GLN A 101 -19.07 -34.23 3.99
N LEU A 102 -18.03 -33.51 4.42
CA LEU A 102 -17.44 -32.44 3.64
C LEU A 102 -16.49 -33.02 2.58
N PRO A 103 -16.43 -32.41 1.37
CA PRO A 103 -15.53 -32.86 0.32
C PRO A 103 -14.08 -32.90 0.84
N THR A 104 -13.41 -34.04 0.63
CA THR A 104 -12.01 -34.21 0.98
C THR A 104 -11.17 -33.24 0.16
N LEU A 105 -10.79 -32.10 0.76
CA LEU A 105 -9.79 -31.21 0.20
C LEU A 105 -8.46 -31.95 0.17
N ASP A 106 -7.99 -32.23 -1.03
CA ASP A 106 -6.79 -33.01 -1.26
C ASP A 106 -5.54 -32.19 -0.90
N VAL A 107 -4.78 -32.70 0.09
CA VAL A 107 -3.71 -31.96 0.80
C VAL A 107 -2.55 -31.68 -0.14
N ASP A 108 -2.32 -32.58 -1.10
CA ASP A 108 -1.27 -32.48 -2.11
C ASP A 108 -1.57 -31.39 -3.14
N THR A 109 -2.83 -31.15 -3.47
CA THR A 109 -3.25 -30.06 -4.37
C THR A 109 -3.12 -28.71 -3.70
N VAL A 110 -3.45 -28.59 -2.41
CA VAL A 110 -3.27 -27.33 -1.66
C VAL A 110 -1.78 -27.03 -1.47
N GLY A 111 -0.98 -28.04 -1.10
CA GLY A 111 0.47 -27.90 -0.95
C GLY A 111 1.17 -27.51 -2.25
N SER A 112 0.81 -28.15 -3.37
CA SER A 112 1.36 -27.82 -4.70
C SER A 112 0.85 -26.49 -5.25
N THR A 113 -0.38 -26.07 -4.92
CA THR A 113 -0.89 -24.73 -5.30
C THR A 113 -0.18 -23.63 -4.53
N VAL A 114 0.01 -23.78 -3.22
CA VAL A 114 0.78 -22.82 -2.41
C VAL A 114 2.24 -22.77 -2.87
N ARG A 115 2.83 -23.93 -3.16
CA ARG A 115 4.22 -24.03 -3.64
C ARG A 115 4.39 -23.41 -5.02
N SER A 116 3.50 -23.69 -5.97
CA SER A 116 3.52 -23.06 -7.31
C SER A 116 3.17 -21.58 -7.29
N PHE A 117 2.34 -21.12 -6.34
CA PHE A 117 2.10 -19.70 -6.13
C PHE A 117 3.36 -19.01 -5.61
N ILE A 118 4.07 -19.61 -4.64
CA ILE A 118 5.33 -19.04 -4.12
C ILE A 118 6.45 -19.11 -5.15
N GLU A 119 6.65 -20.25 -5.81
CA GLU A 119 7.69 -20.44 -6.84
C GLU A 119 7.40 -19.59 -8.09
N GLY A 120 6.13 -19.48 -8.49
CA GLY A 120 5.70 -18.64 -9.62
C GLY A 120 5.82 -17.12 -9.36
N HIS A 121 5.56 -16.67 -8.13
CA HIS A 121 5.72 -15.25 -7.77
C HIS A 121 7.17 -14.90 -7.37
N ALA A 122 7.95 -15.85 -6.85
CA ALA A 122 9.39 -15.69 -6.68
C ALA A 122 10.10 -15.58 -8.04
N ALA A 123 9.70 -16.40 -9.00
CA ALA A 123 10.14 -16.28 -10.39
C ALA A 123 9.67 -14.98 -11.05
N GLN A 124 8.53 -14.39 -10.66
CA GLN A 124 8.13 -13.03 -11.11
C GLN A 124 8.90 -11.90 -10.42
N LEU A 125 9.38 -12.09 -9.19
CA LEU A 125 10.30 -11.16 -8.53
C LEU A 125 11.69 -11.22 -9.18
N GLU A 126 12.20 -12.41 -9.52
CA GLU A 126 13.44 -12.59 -10.29
C GLU A 126 13.29 -12.16 -11.76
N ALA A 127 12.16 -12.46 -12.41
CA ALA A 127 11.83 -11.96 -13.75
C ALA A 127 11.53 -10.46 -13.75
N GLY A 128 11.12 -9.87 -12.62
CA GLY A 128 11.04 -8.43 -12.43
C GLY A 128 12.42 -7.75 -12.56
N PHE A 129 13.50 -8.47 -12.26
CA PHE A 129 14.88 -8.04 -12.53
C PHE A 129 15.43 -8.51 -13.88
N ALA A 130 14.94 -9.62 -14.46
CA ALA A 130 15.46 -10.22 -15.70
C ALA A 130 14.68 -9.89 -16.99
N VAL A 131 13.42 -9.40 -16.94
CA VAL A 131 12.61 -8.92 -18.10
C VAL A 131 13.05 -7.50 -18.53
N ALA A 132 14.35 -7.26 -18.40
CA ALA A 132 15.06 -5.99 -18.44
C ALA A 132 15.29 -5.40 -19.84
N GLY A 133 14.49 -5.76 -20.83
CA GLY A 133 14.63 -5.24 -22.20
C GLY A 133 13.56 -4.22 -22.61
N GLY A 134 12.32 -4.38 -22.14
CA GLY A 134 11.18 -3.52 -22.50
C GLY A 134 10.41 -2.98 -21.30
N GLY A 135 10.15 -3.80 -20.29
CA GLY A 135 9.39 -3.38 -19.10
C GLY A 135 10.16 -2.43 -18.16
N LEU A 136 11.50 -2.48 -18.15
CA LEU A 136 12.32 -1.53 -17.39
C LEU A 136 12.28 -0.12 -17.98
N VAL A 137 12.09 0.01 -19.29
CA VAL A 137 11.96 1.34 -19.94
C VAL A 137 10.62 1.95 -19.54
N ASP A 138 9.52 1.21 -19.67
CA ASP A 138 8.18 1.69 -19.29
C ASP A 138 8.07 1.97 -17.78
N PHE A 139 8.65 1.10 -16.93
CA PHE A 139 8.71 1.32 -15.48
C PHE A 139 9.61 2.52 -15.13
N GLY A 140 10.75 2.66 -15.80
CA GLY A 140 11.68 3.77 -15.65
C GLY A 140 11.07 5.10 -16.07
N GLU A 141 10.29 5.14 -17.16
CA GLU A 141 9.55 6.32 -17.61
C GLU A 141 8.54 6.77 -16.55
N GLY A 142 7.71 5.85 -16.05
CA GLY A 142 6.74 6.15 -15.00
C GLY A 142 7.42 6.61 -13.70
N LEU A 143 8.45 5.89 -13.26
CA LEU A 143 9.21 6.23 -12.05
C LEU A 143 9.90 7.58 -12.18
N PHE A 144 10.47 7.87 -13.34
CA PHE A 144 11.06 9.17 -13.64
C PHE A 144 10.03 10.29 -13.53
N ILE A 145 8.83 10.12 -14.10
CA ILE A 145 7.74 11.10 -13.98
C ILE A 145 7.33 11.28 -12.51
N VAL A 146 7.15 10.19 -11.75
CA VAL A 146 6.80 10.25 -10.32
C VAL A 146 7.84 11.06 -9.54
N ILE A 147 9.13 10.73 -9.70
CA ILE A 147 10.23 11.41 -9.02
C ILE A 147 10.28 12.88 -9.46
N PHE A 148 10.19 13.14 -10.76
CA PHE A 148 10.23 14.49 -11.33
C PHE A 148 9.09 15.35 -10.78
N VAL A 149 7.84 14.87 -10.86
CA VAL A 149 6.66 15.55 -10.33
C VAL A 149 6.79 15.77 -8.82
N THR A 150 7.33 14.79 -8.08
CA THR A 150 7.54 14.89 -6.64
C THR A 150 8.54 15.99 -6.30
N ILE A 151 9.71 16.02 -6.95
CA ILE A 151 10.75 17.04 -6.74
C ILE A 151 10.21 18.41 -7.08
N PHE A 152 9.55 18.57 -8.23
CA PHE A 152 9.05 19.87 -8.68
C PHE A 152 7.92 20.38 -7.78
N THR A 153 7.01 19.51 -7.36
CA THR A 153 5.92 19.86 -6.45
C THR A 153 6.46 20.29 -5.08
N LEU A 154 7.44 19.56 -4.52
CA LEU A 154 8.04 19.91 -3.23
C LEU A 154 8.94 21.15 -3.28
N THR A 155 9.67 21.36 -4.38
CA THR A 155 10.61 22.49 -4.53
C THR A 155 9.89 23.78 -4.89
N GLY A 156 8.78 23.72 -5.63
CA GLY A 156 8.16 24.91 -6.20
C GLY A 156 6.71 24.74 -6.64
N GLY A 157 5.95 23.84 -6.01
CA GLY A 157 4.59 23.46 -6.43
C GLY A 157 3.67 24.65 -6.72
N ARG A 158 3.71 25.73 -5.92
CA ARG A 158 2.89 26.92 -6.17
C ARG A 158 3.26 27.65 -7.46
N ARG A 159 4.55 27.75 -7.78
CA ARG A 159 5.04 28.36 -9.03
C ARG A 159 4.68 27.50 -10.24
N MET A 160 4.81 26.19 -10.10
CA MET A 160 4.41 25.22 -11.13
C MET A 160 2.90 25.28 -11.38
N TRP A 161 2.09 25.34 -10.31
CA TRP A 161 0.64 25.49 -10.41
C TRP A 161 0.23 26.78 -11.10
N GLN A 162 0.82 27.91 -10.72
CA GLN A 162 0.56 29.19 -11.37
C GLN A 162 0.89 29.15 -12.87
N TRP A 163 2.00 28.50 -13.24
CA TRP A 163 2.34 28.30 -14.65
C TRP A 163 1.29 27.43 -15.38
N VAL A 164 0.82 26.34 -14.78
CA VAL A 164 -0.28 25.52 -15.34
C VAL A 164 -1.55 26.35 -15.52
N VAL A 165 -1.91 27.19 -14.55
CA VAL A 165 -3.09 28.07 -14.62
C VAL A 165 -2.98 29.05 -15.81
N THR A 166 -1.78 29.52 -16.15
CA THR A 166 -1.59 30.44 -17.30
C THR A 166 -1.89 29.80 -18.66
N LEU A 167 -1.93 28.47 -18.77
CA LEU A 167 -2.30 27.74 -19.99
C LEU A 167 -3.80 27.83 -20.31
N PHE A 168 -4.62 28.23 -19.33
CA PHE A 168 -6.08 28.34 -19.47
C PHE A 168 -6.52 29.77 -19.83
N PRO A 169 -7.71 29.94 -20.45
CA PRO A 169 -8.26 31.26 -20.77
C PRO A 169 -8.36 32.18 -19.55
N ARG A 170 -8.06 33.48 -19.72
CA ARG A 170 -8.03 34.49 -18.64
C ARG A 170 -9.28 34.49 -17.73
N LYS A 171 -10.45 34.17 -18.28
CA LYS A 171 -11.72 34.09 -17.53
C LYS A 171 -11.77 32.92 -16.53
N ALA A 172 -11.05 31.83 -16.80
CA ALA A 172 -11.03 30.63 -15.97
C ALA A 172 -9.89 30.64 -14.93
N GLN A 173 -8.83 31.43 -15.14
CA GLN A 173 -7.63 31.45 -14.30
C GLN A 173 -7.91 31.68 -12.80
N PRO A 174 -8.78 32.64 -12.39
CA PRO A 174 -9.06 32.84 -10.96
C PRO A 174 -9.72 31.62 -10.31
N ARG A 175 -10.67 30.98 -11.01
CA ARG A 175 -11.37 29.80 -10.53
C ARG A 175 -10.43 28.60 -10.40
N LEU A 176 -9.58 28.38 -11.42
CA LEU A 176 -8.56 27.32 -11.40
C LEU A 176 -7.57 27.53 -10.26
N SER A 177 -7.01 28.73 -10.12
CA SER A 177 -6.03 29.02 -9.05
C SER A 177 -6.57 28.67 -7.66
N VAL A 178 -7.80 29.08 -7.35
CA VAL A 178 -8.46 28.79 -6.07
C VAL A 178 -8.75 27.30 -5.93
N ALA A 179 -9.28 26.65 -6.97
CA ALA A 179 -9.60 25.23 -6.95
C ALA A 179 -8.37 24.34 -6.72
N GLY A 180 -7.23 24.67 -7.34
CA GLY A 180 -5.99 23.91 -7.16
C GLY A 180 -5.38 24.07 -5.77
N GLU A 181 -5.38 25.28 -5.22
CA GLU A 181 -4.89 25.52 -3.85
C GLU A 181 -5.78 24.78 -2.83
N ALA A 182 -7.11 24.85 -3.01
CA ALA A 182 -8.06 24.12 -2.17
C ALA A 182 -7.88 22.60 -2.30
N GLY A 183 -7.75 22.08 -3.52
CA GLY A 183 -7.51 20.65 -3.78
C GLY A 183 -6.21 20.16 -3.14
N TRP A 184 -5.14 20.96 -3.22
CA TRP A 184 -3.86 20.65 -2.60
C TRP A 184 -3.93 20.63 -1.08
N GLN A 185 -4.63 21.59 -0.47
CA GLN A 185 -4.85 21.63 0.97
C GLN A 185 -5.66 20.41 1.44
N THR A 186 -6.76 20.09 0.75
CA THR A 186 -7.58 18.90 1.04
C THR A 186 -6.76 17.62 0.92
N LEU A 187 -5.97 17.46 -0.14
CA LEU A 187 -5.13 16.27 -0.34
C LEU A 187 -4.07 16.15 0.76
N THR A 188 -3.36 17.23 1.08
CA THR A 188 -2.33 17.23 2.11
C THR A 188 -2.92 16.93 3.49
N HIS A 189 -4.10 17.48 3.78
CA HIS A 189 -4.81 17.23 5.04
C HIS A 189 -5.28 15.77 5.13
N PHE A 190 -5.91 15.27 4.07
CA PHE A 190 -6.35 13.87 3.97
C PHE A 190 -5.18 12.90 4.20
N ILE A 191 -4.06 13.10 3.49
CA ILE A 191 -2.88 12.23 3.61
C ILE A 191 -2.31 12.28 5.03
N ARG A 192 -2.27 13.44 5.67
CA ARG A 192 -1.80 13.57 7.06
C ARG A 192 -2.66 12.76 8.03
N ILE A 193 -3.98 12.85 7.88
CA ILE A 193 -4.92 12.06 8.70
C ILE A 193 -4.72 10.57 8.41
N GLN A 194 -4.61 10.19 7.13
CA GLN A 194 -4.47 8.80 6.69
C GLN A 194 -3.20 8.14 7.25
N ILE A 195 -2.08 8.86 7.34
CA ILE A 195 -0.86 8.33 7.96
C ILE A 195 -1.08 8.03 9.44
N VAL A 196 -1.79 8.89 10.17
CA VAL A 196 -2.06 8.70 11.60
C VAL A 196 -2.98 7.50 11.80
N ILE A 197 -4.02 7.36 10.95
CA ILE A 197 -4.89 6.19 10.92
C ILE A 197 -4.07 4.93 10.67
N ALA A 198 -3.33 4.89 9.57
CA ALA A 198 -2.51 3.74 9.18
C ALA A 198 -1.50 3.33 10.26
N ALA A 199 -0.86 4.31 10.91
CA ALA A 199 0.08 4.06 12.00
C ALA A 199 -0.62 3.49 13.23
N THR A 200 -1.81 3.99 13.57
CA THR A 200 -2.60 3.51 14.70
C THR A 200 -3.07 2.07 14.45
N ASP A 201 -3.53 1.76 13.24
CA ASP A 201 -3.95 0.40 12.88
C ASP A 201 -2.79 -0.57 12.89
N ALA A 202 -1.68 -0.19 12.26
CA ALA A 202 -0.47 -1.00 12.21
C ALA A 202 0.09 -1.28 13.61
N ALA A 203 0.05 -0.29 14.50
CA ALA A 203 0.44 -0.45 15.89
C ALA A 203 -0.55 -1.34 16.64
N GLY A 204 -1.86 -1.09 16.56
CA GLY A 204 -2.88 -1.85 17.29
C GLY A 204 -2.93 -3.31 16.87
N ILE A 205 -3.04 -3.57 15.56
CA ILE A 205 -3.11 -4.93 15.00
C ILE A 205 -1.75 -5.63 15.13
N GLY A 206 -0.65 -4.92 14.87
CA GLY A 206 0.71 -5.46 15.01
C GLY A 206 1.06 -5.84 16.45
N LEU A 207 0.71 -4.99 17.44
CA LEU A 207 0.88 -5.30 18.86
C LEU A 207 -0.01 -6.45 19.30
N GLY A 208 -1.26 -6.50 18.83
CA GLY A 208 -2.15 -7.64 19.08
C GLY A 208 -1.56 -8.97 18.59
N ALA A 209 -1.06 -8.98 17.36
CA ALA A 209 -0.36 -10.12 16.79
C ALA A 209 0.90 -10.49 17.58
N PHE A 210 1.66 -9.50 18.06
CA PHE A 210 2.85 -9.71 18.87
C PHE A 210 2.52 -10.33 20.23
N ILE A 211 1.51 -9.82 20.93
CA ILE A 211 1.05 -10.33 22.24
C ILE A 211 0.55 -11.78 22.12
N LEU A 212 -0.13 -12.11 21.03
CA LEU A 212 -0.56 -13.49 20.74
C LEU A 212 0.61 -14.42 20.38
N GLY A 213 1.82 -13.87 20.21
CA GLY A 213 3.02 -14.61 19.82
C GLY A 213 2.95 -15.13 18.40
N LEU A 214 2.35 -14.37 17.48
CA LEU A 214 2.32 -14.71 16.06
C LEU A 214 3.70 -14.48 15.43
N PRO A 215 4.24 -15.46 14.67
CA PRO A 215 5.58 -15.36 14.09
C PRO A 215 5.70 -14.23 13.05
N LEU A 216 4.56 -13.77 12.52
CA LEU A 216 4.46 -12.75 11.48
C LEU A 216 3.92 -11.41 12.00
N ALA A 217 4.01 -11.12 13.31
CA ALA A 217 3.48 -9.88 13.88
C ALA A 217 4.00 -8.59 13.20
N ALA A 218 5.32 -8.51 12.95
CA ALA A 218 5.91 -7.38 12.25
C ALA A 218 5.44 -7.28 10.77
N PRO A 219 5.52 -8.35 9.95
CA PRO A 219 4.92 -8.34 8.61
C PRO A 219 3.44 -7.98 8.57
N ILE A 220 2.64 -8.45 9.53
CA ILE A 220 1.22 -8.11 9.65
C ILE A 220 1.07 -6.59 9.85
N GLY A 221 1.80 -5.99 10.79
CA GLY A 221 1.77 -4.55 11.01
C GLY A 221 2.14 -3.74 9.76
N VAL A 222 3.16 -4.18 9.01
CA VAL A 222 3.55 -3.54 7.75
C VAL A 222 2.46 -3.64 6.68
N ILE A 223 1.85 -4.82 6.52
CA ILE A 223 0.76 -5.02 5.56
C ILE A 223 -0.46 -4.19 5.93
N VAL A 224 -0.78 -4.09 7.21
CA VAL A 224 -1.86 -3.22 7.71
C VAL A 224 -1.54 -1.76 7.42
N PHE A 225 -0.32 -1.31 7.71
CA PHE A 225 0.11 0.07 7.45
C PHE A 225 -0.03 0.44 5.97
N ILE A 226 0.48 -0.40 5.07
CA ILE A 226 0.40 -0.18 3.62
C ILE A 226 -1.04 -0.32 3.13
N GLY A 227 -1.76 -1.33 3.63
CA GLY A 227 -3.14 -1.61 3.29
C GLY A 227 -4.07 -0.46 3.63
N ALA A 228 -3.85 0.23 4.75
CA ALA A 228 -4.67 1.35 5.19
C ALA A 228 -4.75 2.49 4.16
N PHE A 229 -3.81 2.62 3.22
CA PHE A 229 -3.89 3.60 2.13
C PHE A 229 -4.89 3.24 1.02
N ILE A 230 -5.44 2.01 1.03
CA ILE A 230 -6.51 1.56 0.15
C ILE A 230 -7.82 1.55 0.96
N PRO A 231 -8.68 2.59 0.81
CA PRO A 231 -9.89 2.72 1.62
C PRO A 231 -10.78 1.47 1.52
N VAL A 232 -11.36 1.07 2.67
CA VAL A 232 -12.24 -0.10 2.84
C VAL A 232 -11.52 -1.44 2.63
N VAL A 233 -10.91 -1.69 1.47
CA VAL A 233 -10.26 -2.98 1.16
C VAL A 233 -9.08 -3.24 2.10
N GLY A 234 -8.29 -2.22 2.41
CA GLY A 234 -7.10 -2.33 3.24
C GLY A 234 -7.34 -2.86 4.64
N ALA A 235 -8.20 -2.19 5.40
CA ALA A 235 -8.49 -2.53 6.78
C ALA A 235 -9.16 -3.91 6.92
N PHE A 236 -10.11 -4.24 6.03
CA PHE A 236 -10.77 -5.54 6.04
C PHE A 236 -9.85 -6.67 5.57
N ALA A 237 -9.12 -6.49 4.47
CA ALA A 237 -8.24 -7.53 3.94
C ALA A 237 -7.02 -7.79 4.85
N ALA A 238 -6.38 -6.74 5.36
CA ALA A 238 -5.24 -6.88 6.26
C ALA A 238 -5.66 -7.46 7.63
N GLY A 239 -6.80 -7.02 8.16
CA GLY A 239 -7.38 -7.59 9.38
C GLY A 239 -7.77 -9.06 9.20
N ALA A 240 -8.42 -9.42 8.09
CA ALA A 240 -8.75 -10.80 7.75
C ALA A 240 -7.49 -11.67 7.61
N LEU A 241 -6.44 -11.17 6.96
CA LEU A 241 -5.17 -11.86 6.84
C LEU A 241 -4.53 -12.10 8.22
N ALA A 242 -4.57 -11.11 9.12
CA ALA A 242 -4.06 -11.27 10.49
C ALA A 242 -4.83 -12.36 11.26
N VAL A 243 -6.16 -12.38 11.15
CA VAL A 243 -7.03 -13.40 11.76
C VAL A 243 -6.75 -14.79 11.18
N LEU A 244 -6.58 -14.89 9.86
CA LEU A 244 -6.24 -16.14 9.18
C LEU A 244 -4.88 -16.68 9.63
N ILE A 245 -3.88 -15.80 9.75
CA ILE A 245 -2.56 -16.19 10.27
C ILE A 245 -2.67 -16.65 11.74
N ALA A 246 -3.48 -15.98 12.55
CA ALA A 246 -3.71 -16.40 13.94
C ALA A 246 -4.33 -17.81 14.01
N LEU A 247 -5.33 -18.08 13.17
CA LEU A 247 -5.97 -19.39 13.05
C LEU A 247 -4.96 -20.47 12.67
N LEU A 248 -4.15 -20.20 11.66
CA LEU A 248 -3.17 -21.15 11.11
C LEU A 248 -2.06 -21.51 12.12
N PHE A 249 -1.63 -20.56 12.94
CA PHE A 249 -0.47 -20.74 13.82
C PHE A 249 -0.78 -21.07 15.27
N LYS A 250 -1.95 -20.65 15.77
CA LYS A 250 -2.32 -20.72 17.18
C LYS A 250 -3.72 -21.28 17.42
N GLY A 251 -4.47 -21.61 16.36
CA GLY A 251 -5.81 -22.20 16.45
C GLY A 251 -6.94 -21.18 16.59
N TRP A 252 -8.16 -21.70 16.67
CA TRP A 252 -9.40 -20.91 16.57
C TRP A 252 -9.58 -19.88 17.70
N VAL A 253 -9.12 -20.19 18.92
CA VAL A 253 -9.20 -19.25 20.05
C VAL A 253 -8.36 -18.00 19.78
N ALA A 254 -7.13 -18.17 19.32
CA ALA A 254 -6.26 -17.05 18.98
C ALA A 254 -6.81 -16.25 17.79
N ALA A 255 -7.46 -16.91 16.83
CA ALA A 255 -8.14 -16.24 15.72
C ALA A 255 -9.30 -15.36 16.19
N LEU A 256 -10.13 -15.85 17.13
CA LEU A 256 -11.22 -15.06 17.71
C LEU A 256 -10.70 -13.87 18.54
N VAL A 257 -9.63 -14.06 19.31
CA VAL A 257 -8.98 -12.97 20.04
C VAL A 257 -8.41 -11.94 19.06
N MET A 258 -7.75 -12.39 18.00
CA MET A 258 -7.23 -11.50 16.95
C MET A 258 -8.35 -10.74 16.24
N LEU A 259 -9.48 -11.40 15.96
CA LEU A 259 -10.66 -10.76 15.38
C LEU A 259 -11.21 -9.69 16.33
N GLY A 260 -11.30 -10.00 17.63
CA GLY A 260 -11.68 -9.03 18.65
C GLY A 260 -10.74 -7.82 18.70
N ILE A 261 -9.43 -8.02 18.55
CA ILE A 261 -8.45 -6.94 18.48
C ILE A 261 -8.66 -6.09 17.22
N VAL A 262 -8.84 -6.71 16.04
CA VAL A 262 -9.08 -5.98 14.79
C VAL A 262 -10.35 -5.13 14.91
N ILE A 263 -11.44 -5.72 15.41
CA ILE A 263 -12.70 -4.98 15.62
C ILE A 263 -12.49 -3.86 16.65
N LEU A 264 -11.77 -4.10 17.74
CA LEU A 264 -11.51 -3.07 18.75
C LEU A 264 -10.75 -1.88 18.14
N VAL A 265 -9.69 -2.13 17.38
CA VAL A 265 -8.91 -1.09 16.69
C VAL A 265 -9.80 -0.32 15.72
N GLN A 266 -10.57 -1.01 14.88
CA GLN A 266 -11.49 -0.39 13.92
C GLN A 266 -12.59 0.43 14.60
N GLN A 267 -13.08 0.00 15.77
CA GLN A 267 -14.09 0.74 16.52
C GLN A 267 -13.52 1.99 17.19
N LEU A 268 -12.27 1.93 17.65
CA LEU A 268 -11.55 3.10 18.17
C LEU A 268 -11.34 4.12 17.05
N GLU A 269 -10.99 3.67 15.85
CA GLU A 269 -10.91 4.51 14.66
C GLU A 269 -12.28 5.12 14.31
N GLY A 270 -13.30 4.29 14.07
CA GLY A 270 -14.64 4.74 13.69
C GLY A 270 -15.30 5.68 14.70
N GLY A 271 -15.06 5.46 16.00
CA GLY A 271 -15.57 6.28 17.10
C GLY A 271 -14.79 7.56 17.37
N SER A 272 -13.48 7.60 17.08
CA SER A 272 -12.69 8.83 17.26
C SER A 272 -12.86 9.82 16.12
N PHE A 273 -12.98 9.33 14.87
CA PHE A 273 -13.06 10.19 13.68
C PHE A 273 -14.47 10.72 13.37
N THR A 274 -15.52 10.16 13.98
CA THR A 274 -16.88 10.72 13.88
C THR A 274 -17.13 11.91 14.83
N ARG A 275 -16.19 12.21 15.74
CA ARG A 275 -16.32 13.27 16.77
C ARG A 275 -15.42 14.51 16.55
N SER A 276 -14.62 14.56 15.50
CA SER A 276 -13.77 15.71 15.13
C SER A 276 -14.21 16.34 13.81
#